data_AF-A0A0L6JM63-F1
#
_entry.id   AF-A0A0L6JM63-F1
#
_cell.length_a   1.000
_cell.length_b   1.000
_cell.length_c   1.000
_cell.angle_alpha   90.00
_cell.angle_beta   90.00
_cell.angle_gamma   90.00
#
_symmetry.space_group_name_H-M   'P 1'
#
loop_
_entity.id
_entity.type
_entity.pdbx_description
1 polymer ?
#
loop_
_entity_poly.entity_id
_entity_poly.type
_entity_poly.pdbx_seq_one_letter_code
_entity_poly.pdbx_strand_id
1 'polypeptide(L)'
;MGVWGPNLYQNDVGEDVKDDYKMKLMQGKTDEDALVEILCEYEDVQKDDDEKYDFWFALADTMWKFGRLTEEVKKQALHLISKEDREWSHIKERKKREKVLEDLKIRLLSDMPPRKKISIHKPYIIPWKEKDVYVYQIKNPPKDKMEYLGWYITIYVHDLSKHEFVVRGVYDIVPDIYIMLSKEEPVSPNQINELTLVCGIINVYNGRKDKPGDGKRHYRYTLMETSNRKYPKGIKYLGQCDNFVYPENEASYNSDLHMGCQWWCIENDAIRGYELELYGWKEGDPR
;
A
#
# COMPACT_ATOMS: atom_id res chain seq x y z
N MET A 1 11.68 9.95 -15.62
CA MET A 1 11.38 11.28 -15.04
C MET A 1 10.16 11.81 -15.74
N GLY A 2 9.08 12.08 -15.00
CA GLY A 2 7.82 12.56 -15.54
C GLY A 2 7.95 14.00 -16.05
N VAL A 3 7.08 14.39 -16.97
CA VAL A 3 7.00 15.77 -17.44
C VAL A 3 6.17 16.55 -16.41
N TRP A 4 6.79 17.50 -15.71
CA TRP A 4 6.07 18.41 -14.82
C TRP A 4 5.12 19.29 -15.63
N GLY A 5 3.90 19.48 -15.12
CA GLY A 5 2.81 20.20 -15.78
C GLY A 5 2.41 21.49 -15.07
N PRO A 6 1.66 22.37 -15.74
CA PRO A 6 1.35 23.71 -15.22
C PRO A 6 0.32 23.73 -14.07
N ASN A 7 -0.37 22.62 -13.79
CA ASN A 7 -1.32 22.54 -12.68
C ASN A 7 -0.62 22.42 -11.31
N LEU A 8 -1.34 22.74 -10.23
CA LEU A 8 -0.81 22.74 -8.85
C LEU A 8 -0.26 21.39 -8.38
N TYR A 9 -0.79 20.29 -8.90
CA TYR A 9 -0.43 18.92 -8.50
C TYR A 9 0.20 18.11 -9.64
N GLN A 10 0.73 18.78 -10.67
CA GLN A 10 1.45 18.12 -11.77
C GLN A 10 2.97 18.21 -11.58
N ASN A 11 3.40 18.17 -10.33
CA ASN A 11 4.78 18.07 -9.88
C ASN A 11 4.78 17.26 -8.57
N ASP A 12 5.91 16.67 -8.24
CA ASP A 12 6.01 15.72 -7.12
C ASP A 12 5.71 16.43 -5.79
N VAL A 13 6.27 17.63 -5.58
CA VAL A 13 6.07 18.45 -4.36
C VAL A 13 4.59 18.73 -4.08
N GLY A 14 3.86 19.24 -5.07
CA GLY A 14 2.46 19.61 -4.90
C GLY A 14 1.56 18.42 -4.67
N GLU A 15 1.85 17.29 -5.31
CA GLU A 15 1.15 16.02 -5.06
C GLU A 15 1.42 15.50 -3.65
N ASP A 16 2.69 15.46 -3.24
CA ASP A 16 3.10 14.99 -1.91
C ASP A 16 2.53 15.86 -0.80
N VAL A 17 2.59 17.19 -0.91
CA VAL A 17 2.03 18.12 0.09
C VAL A 17 0.52 17.91 0.27
N LYS A 18 -0.21 17.72 -0.84
CA LYS A 18 -1.66 17.47 -0.82
C LYS A 18 -1.96 16.18 -0.06
N ASP A 19 -1.22 15.11 -0.34
CA ASP A 19 -1.46 13.80 0.25
C ASP A 19 -0.95 13.72 1.70
N ASP A 20 0.22 14.27 2.02
CA ASP A 20 0.80 14.30 3.37
C ASP A 20 -0.04 15.15 4.33
N TYR A 21 -0.51 16.34 3.91
CA TYR A 21 -1.41 17.15 4.75
C TYR A 21 -2.71 16.40 5.04
N LYS A 22 -3.28 15.73 4.04
CA LYS A 22 -4.47 14.89 4.22
C LYS A 22 -4.18 13.71 5.15
N MET A 23 -3.04 13.05 5.00
CA MET A 23 -2.62 11.94 5.87
C MET A 23 -2.51 12.38 7.32
N LYS A 24 -1.88 13.53 7.60
CA LYS A 24 -1.82 14.11 8.96
C LYS A 24 -3.19 14.28 9.59
N LEU A 25 -4.16 14.79 8.83
CA LEU A 25 -5.55 14.89 9.31
C LEU A 25 -6.19 13.51 9.52
N MET A 26 -5.88 12.53 8.69
CA MET A 26 -6.33 11.14 8.87
C MET A 26 -5.68 10.45 10.07
N GLN A 27 -4.50 10.87 10.51
CA GLN A 27 -3.90 10.40 11.78
C GLN A 27 -4.67 10.90 13.01
N GLY A 28 -5.60 11.87 12.83
CA GLY A 28 -6.36 12.47 13.92
C GLY A 28 -5.68 13.68 14.56
N LYS A 29 -4.66 14.25 13.89
CA LYS A 29 -4.01 15.49 14.32
C LYS A 29 -4.97 16.67 14.27
N THR A 30 -4.73 17.66 15.12
CA THR A 30 -5.45 18.94 15.08
C THR A 30 -5.09 19.69 13.79
N ASP A 31 -5.88 20.72 13.43
CA ASP A 31 -5.58 21.50 12.23
C ASP A 31 -4.24 22.24 12.41
N GLU A 32 -3.95 22.68 13.63
CA GLU A 32 -2.72 23.36 14.04
C GLU A 32 -1.51 22.43 13.99
N ASP A 33 -1.60 21.25 14.59
CA ASP A 33 -0.49 20.27 14.59
C ASP A 33 -0.17 19.81 13.17
N ALA A 34 -1.21 19.53 12.35
CA ALA A 34 -1.03 19.15 10.96
C ALA A 34 -0.37 20.25 10.13
N LEU A 35 -0.67 21.52 10.42
CA LEU A 35 -0.02 22.66 9.77
C LEU A 35 1.43 22.83 10.24
N VAL A 36 1.71 22.74 11.54
CA VAL A 36 3.08 22.87 12.05
C VAL A 36 3.98 21.80 11.46
N GLU A 37 3.52 20.55 11.44
CA GLU A 37 4.33 19.46 10.90
C GLU A 37 4.56 19.57 9.39
N ILE A 38 3.54 19.95 8.59
CA ILE A 38 3.74 20.10 7.14
C ILE A 38 4.72 21.24 6.85
N LEU A 39 4.72 22.31 7.67
CA LEU A 39 5.68 23.40 7.56
C LEU A 39 7.09 22.97 8.00
N CYS A 40 7.22 22.10 9.00
CA CYS A 40 8.53 21.59 9.42
C CYS A 40 9.12 20.58 8.41
N GLU A 41 8.31 19.64 7.90
CA GLU A 41 8.78 18.60 6.98
C GLU A 41 9.27 19.17 5.64
N TYR A 42 8.64 20.26 5.18
CA TYR A 42 8.95 20.91 3.91
C TYR A 42 9.73 22.22 4.09
N GLU A 43 10.47 22.38 5.19
CA GLU A 43 11.22 23.61 5.48
C GLU A 43 12.24 23.94 4.38
N ASP A 44 12.94 22.93 3.86
CA ASP A 44 13.92 23.10 2.79
C ASP A 44 13.24 23.48 1.46
N VAL A 45 12.13 22.82 1.12
CA VAL A 45 11.31 23.12 -0.07
C VAL A 45 10.75 24.54 -0.02
N GLN A 46 10.38 25.03 1.16
CA GLN A 46 9.89 26.41 1.34
C GLN A 46 10.96 27.47 1.07
N LYS A 47 12.24 27.14 1.29
CA LYS A 47 13.38 28.03 1.06
C LYS A 47 13.93 27.93 -0.35
N ASP A 48 13.61 26.86 -1.07
CA ASP A 48 14.00 26.67 -2.46
C ASP A 48 13.23 27.62 -3.38
N ASP A 49 13.95 28.34 -4.23
CA ASP A 49 13.36 29.37 -5.09
C ASP A 49 12.44 28.81 -6.18
N ASP A 50 12.67 27.58 -6.63
CA ASP A 50 11.91 26.94 -7.69
C ASP A 50 10.73 26.14 -7.12
N GLU A 51 10.90 25.47 -5.98
CA GLU A 51 9.91 24.53 -5.43
C GLU A 51 8.93 25.18 -4.42
N LYS A 52 9.30 26.30 -3.78
CA LYS A 52 8.42 26.99 -2.79
C LYS A 52 7.03 27.29 -3.32
N TYR A 53 6.92 27.62 -4.60
CA TYR A 53 5.64 27.92 -5.24
C TYR A 53 4.73 26.70 -5.24
N ASP A 54 5.27 25.52 -5.56
CA ASP A 54 4.49 24.30 -5.62
C ASP A 54 4.02 23.87 -4.23
N PHE A 55 4.88 24.01 -3.21
CA PHE A 55 4.51 23.80 -1.81
C PHE A 55 3.35 24.72 -1.37
N TRP A 56 3.54 26.03 -1.44
CA TRP A 56 2.59 26.99 -0.88
C TRP A 56 1.25 26.98 -1.62
N PHE A 57 1.26 26.80 -2.94
CA PHE A 57 0.02 26.75 -3.72
C PHE A 57 -0.75 25.46 -3.49
N ALA A 58 -0.07 24.32 -3.44
CA ALA A 58 -0.70 23.04 -3.15
C ALA A 58 -1.27 23.01 -1.72
N LEU A 59 -0.52 23.52 -0.73
CA LEU A 59 -0.98 23.59 0.66
C LEU A 59 -2.21 24.49 0.79
N ALA A 60 -2.14 25.72 0.26
CA ALA A 60 -3.25 26.67 0.36
C ALA A 60 -4.53 26.17 -0.33
N ASP A 61 -4.40 25.61 -1.54
CA ASP A 61 -5.54 25.04 -2.27
C ASP A 61 -6.15 23.86 -1.51
N THR A 62 -5.30 22.98 -0.96
CA THR A 62 -5.73 21.80 -0.20
C THR A 62 -6.47 22.24 1.07
N MET A 63 -5.87 23.11 1.89
CA MET A 63 -6.50 23.62 3.10
C MET A 63 -7.83 24.32 2.82
N TRP A 64 -7.91 25.12 1.74
CA TRP A 64 -9.17 25.74 1.32
C TRP A 64 -10.21 24.68 0.96
N LYS A 65 -9.86 23.67 0.14
CA LYS A 65 -10.77 22.59 -0.25
C LYS A 65 -11.31 21.78 0.92
N PHE A 66 -10.59 21.74 2.05
CA PHE A 66 -11.04 21.09 3.28
C PHE A 66 -11.73 22.05 4.26
N GLY A 67 -11.81 23.35 3.96
CA GLY A 67 -12.41 24.36 4.83
C GLY A 67 -11.59 24.60 6.11
N ARG A 68 -10.26 24.66 5.96
CA ARG A 68 -9.24 24.78 7.03
C ARG A 68 -8.14 25.79 6.72
N LEU A 69 -8.33 26.65 5.72
CA LEU A 69 -7.29 27.60 5.30
C LEU A 69 -7.03 28.62 6.41
N THR A 70 -5.78 28.73 6.85
CA THR A 70 -5.35 29.76 7.80
C THR A 70 -4.98 31.05 7.07
N GLU A 71 -5.11 32.17 7.77
CA GLU A 71 -4.77 33.48 7.21
C GLU A 71 -3.27 33.61 6.88
N GLU A 72 -2.40 32.92 7.62
CA GLU A 72 -0.97 32.86 7.34
C GLU A 72 -0.68 32.22 5.97
N VAL A 73 -1.16 30.99 5.76
CA VAL A 73 -0.99 30.25 4.51
C VAL A 73 -1.63 31.00 3.34
N LYS A 74 -2.81 31.58 3.56
CA LYS A 74 -3.49 32.43 2.56
C LYS A 74 -2.64 33.61 2.13
N LYS A 75 -2.11 34.39 3.08
CA LYS A 75 -1.28 35.57 2.78
C LYS A 75 -0.01 35.18 2.04
N GLN A 76 0.64 34.10 2.46
CA GLN A 76 1.86 33.62 1.84
C GLN A 76 1.63 33.15 0.39
N ALA A 77 0.59 32.35 0.15
CA ALA A 77 0.23 31.91 -1.18
C ALA A 77 -0.13 33.11 -2.10
N LEU A 78 -0.95 34.05 -1.62
CA LEU A 78 -1.28 35.25 -2.40
C LEU A 78 -0.07 36.12 -2.71
N HIS A 79 0.87 36.23 -1.78
CA HIS A 79 2.14 36.93 -2.00
C HIS A 79 2.97 36.25 -3.10
N LEU A 80 3.10 34.93 -3.04
CA LEU A 80 3.87 34.16 -4.01
C LEU A 80 3.22 34.13 -5.40
N ILE A 81 1.89 34.12 -5.51
CA ILE A 81 1.18 34.25 -6.80
C ILE A 81 1.62 35.53 -7.54
N SER A 82 1.84 36.63 -6.82
CA SER A 82 2.29 37.89 -7.42
C SER A 82 3.77 37.91 -7.81
N LYS A 83 4.55 36.94 -7.33
CA LYS A 83 6.01 36.83 -7.50
C LYS A 83 6.44 35.64 -8.34
N GLU A 84 5.52 34.81 -8.81
CA GLU A 84 5.89 33.67 -9.65
C GLU A 84 6.34 34.17 -11.03
N ASP A 85 7.61 33.95 -11.33
CA ASP A 85 8.29 34.35 -12.55
C ASP A 85 8.81 33.16 -13.37
N ARG A 86 8.48 31.93 -12.95
CA ARG A 86 8.91 30.69 -13.61
C ARG A 86 8.57 30.69 -15.11
N GLU A 87 9.60 30.48 -15.93
CA GLU A 87 9.49 30.44 -17.38
C GLU A 87 9.00 29.06 -17.86
N TRP A 88 7.84 29.04 -18.50
CA TRP A 88 7.31 27.84 -19.15
C TRP A 88 7.73 27.78 -20.61
N SER A 89 8.39 26.70 -21.01
CA SER A 89 8.95 26.48 -22.36
C SER A 89 7.94 26.68 -23.49
N HIS A 90 6.66 26.36 -23.26
CA HIS A 90 5.60 26.52 -24.24
C HIS A 90 4.59 27.60 -23.85
N ILE A 91 4.28 28.51 -24.78
CA ILE A 91 3.25 29.57 -24.61
C ILE A 91 1.91 29.01 -24.11
N LYS A 92 1.54 27.80 -24.56
CA LYS A 92 0.31 27.12 -24.11
C LYS A 92 0.35 26.76 -22.63
N GLU A 93 1.50 26.31 -22.11
CA GLU A 93 1.67 25.95 -20.70
C GLU A 93 1.73 27.18 -19.82
N ARG A 94 2.42 28.24 -20.28
CA ARG A 94 2.41 29.54 -19.62
C ARG A 94 0.99 30.08 -19.41
N LYS A 95 0.19 30.13 -20.48
CA LYS A 95 -1.22 30.58 -20.39
C LYS A 95 -2.07 29.70 -19.48
N LYS A 96 -1.81 28.39 -19.45
CA LYS A 96 -2.47 27.48 -18.52
C LYS A 96 -2.07 27.79 -17.08
N ARG A 97 -0.79 28.02 -16.80
CA ARG A 97 -0.30 28.36 -15.46
C ARG A 97 -0.91 29.67 -14.98
N GLU A 98 -0.87 30.73 -15.80
CA GLU A 98 -1.49 32.03 -15.47
C GLU A 98 -2.96 31.87 -15.07
N LYS A 99 -3.71 31.05 -15.82
CA LYS A 99 -5.11 30.74 -15.49
C LYS A 99 -5.24 29.96 -14.17
N VAL A 100 -4.40 28.96 -13.94
CA VAL A 100 -4.40 28.16 -12.70
C VAL A 100 -4.16 29.05 -11.47
N LEU A 101 -3.23 30.01 -11.58
CA LEU A 101 -2.94 30.96 -10.50
C LEU A 101 -4.07 31.96 -10.27
N GLU A 102 -4.69 32.45 -11.34
CA GLU A 102 -5.87 33.33 -11.21
C GLU A 102 -7.04 32.58 -10.55
N ASP A 103 -7.31 31.35 -10.97
CA ASP A 103 -8.33 30.49 -10.37
C ASP A 103 -8.01 30.20 -8.88
N LEU A 104 -6.73 29.98 -8.53
CA LEU A 104 -6.29 29.81 -7.15
C LEU A 104 -6.50 31.10 -6.35
N LYS A 105 -6.09 32.24 -6.88
CA LYS A 105 -6.26 33.55 -6.23
C LYS A 105 -7.72 33.86 -5.95
N ILE A 106 -8.60 33.67 -6.94
CA ILE A 106 -10.05 33.84 -6.78
C ILE A 106 -10.58 32.92 -5.66
N ARG A 107 -10.15 31.66 -5.65
CA ARG A 107 -10.53 30.69 -4.62
C ARG A 107 -10.10 31.13 -3.22
N LEU A 108 -8.84 31.50 -3.03
CA LEU A 108 -8.30 31.92 -1.73
C LEU A 108 -8.96 33.22 -1.20
N LEU A 109 -9.46 34.08 -2.10
CA LEU A 109 -10.19 35.31 -1.75
C LEU A 109 -11.69 35.10 -1.55
N SER A 110 -12.25 34.00 -2.04
CA SER A 110 -13.66 33.65 -1.86
C SER A 110 -13.97 33.13 -0.46
N ASP A 111 -15.25 33.08 -0.12
CA ASP A 111 -15.71 32.48 1.13
C ASP A 111 -15.26 31.02 1.23
N MET A 112 -14.72 30.67 2.40
CA MET A 112 -14.20 29.33 2.65
C MET A 112 -15.36 28.31 2.61
N PRO A 113 -15.19 27.15 1.96
CA PRO A 113 -16.22 26.14 1.92
C PRO A 113 -16.44 25.54 3.33
N PRO A 114 -17.59 24.91 3.57
CA PRO A 114 -17.86 24.24 4.83
C PRO A 114 -16.76 23.24 5.18
N ARG A 115 -16.41 23.21 6.47
CA ARG A 115 -15.35 22.33 6.99
C ARG A 115 -15.69 20.87 6.69
N LYS A 116 -14.82 20.21 5.91
CA LYS A 116 -15.00 18.80 5.55
C LYS A 116 -14.65 17.91 6.74
N LYS A 117 -15.51 16.93 7.04
CA LYS A 117 -15.20 15.88 8.00
C LYS A 117 -14.20 14.90 7.37
N ILE A 118 -13.10 14.67 8.07
CA ILE A 118 -12.11 13.65 7.69
C ILE A 118 -12.23 12.52 8.69
N SER A 119 -12.32 11.29 8.19
CA SER A 119 -12.33 10.11 9.06
C SER A 119 -10.92 9.87 9.57
N ILE A 120 -10.78 9.79 10.89
CA ILE A 120 -9.55 9.31 11.51
C ILE A 120 -9.38 7.85 11.11
N HIS A 121 -8.22 7.53 10.58
CA HIS A 121 -7.85 6.17 10.23
C HIS A 121 -7.60 5.38 11.50
N LYS A 122 -8.29 4.24 11.63
CA LYS A 122 -8.05 3.30 12.71
C LYS A 122 -7.19 2.18 12.13
N PRO A 123 -5.99 1.94 12.68
CA PRO A 123 -5.16 0.85 12.21
C PRO A 123 -5.93 -0.46 12.35
N TYR A 124 -5.83 -1.29 11.32
CA TYR A 124 -6.29 -2.66 11.39
C TYR A 124 -5.33 -3.46 12.26
N ILE A 125 -5.89 -4.22 13.20
CA ILE A 125 -5.13 -5.17 14.01
C ILE A 125 -5.76 -6.53 13.76
N ILE A 126 -5.00 -7.43 13.14
CA ILE A 126 -5.48 -8.79 12.92
C ILE A 126 -5.69 -9.50 14.27
N PRO A 127 -6.80 -10.25 14.46
CA PRO A 127 -7.03 -10.99 15.70
C PRO A 127 -6.24 -12.30 15.82
N TRP A 128 -5.44 -12.65 14.81
CA TRP A 128 -4.66 -13.88 14.77
C TRP A 128 -3.39 -13.74 15.61
N LYS A 129 -2.84 -14.88 16.05
CA LYS A 129 -1.60 -14.95 16.82
C LYS A 129 -0.55 -15.74 16.06
N GLU A 130 0.71 -15.47 16.38
CA GLU A 130 1.83 -16.33 15.98
C GLU A 130 1.52 -17.80 16.29
N LYS A 131 1.92 -18.67 15.37
CA LYS A 131 1.72 -20.12 15.37
C LYS A 131 0.28 -20.60 15.16
N ASP A 132 -0.69 -19.69 15.07
CA ASP A 132 -2.06 -20.09 14.75
C ASP A 132 -2.11 -20.75 13.36
N VAL A 133 -2.94 -21.79 13.25
CA VAL A 133 -3.21 -22.51 12.00
C VAL A 133 -4.68 -22.33 11.65
N TYR A 134 -4.93 -21.88 10.43
CA TYR A 134 -6.27 -21.74 9.86
C TYR A 134 -6.41 -22.62 8.61
N VAL A 135 -7.62 -23.11 8.36
CA VAL A 135 -7.92 -23.94 7.20
C VAL A 135 -9.25 -23.55 6.59
N TYR A 136 -9.33 -23.57 5.26
CA TYR A 136 -10.60 -23.44 4.53
C TYR A 136 -10.58 -24.21 3.22
N GLN A 137 -11.77 -24.55 2.74
CA GLN A 137 -11.97 -25.27 1.49
C GLN A 137 -12.14 -24.30 0.31
N ILE A 138 -11.45 -24.58 -0.79
CA ILE A 138 -11.59 -23.89 -2.07
C ILE A 138 -12.96 -24.21 -2.65
N LYS A 139 -13.77 -23.17 -2.85
CA LYS A 139 -15.13 -23.29 -3.40
C LYS A 139 -15.28 -22.74 -4.80
N ASN A 140 -14.41 -21.83 -5.22
CA ASN A 140 -14.50 -21.18 -6.53
C ASN A 140 -13.10 -21.03 -7.15
N PRO A 141 -12.43 -22.14 -7.52
CA PRO A 141 -11.13 -22.05 -8.16
C PRO A 141 -11.23 -21.32 -9.52
N PRO A 142 -10.10 -20.87 -10.09
CA PRO A 142 -10.04 -20.36 -11.46
C PRO A 142 -10.66 -21.35 -12.47
N LYS A 143 -11.24 -20.83 -13.56
CA LYS A 143 -12.01 -21.64 -14.54
C LYS A 143 -11.18 -22.77 -15.17
N ASP A 144 -9.88 -22.57 -15.30
CA ASP A 144 -8.90 -23.50 -15.85
C ASP A 144 -8.30 -24.43 -14.79
N LYS A 145 -8.74 -24.35 -13.52
CA LYS A 145 -8.22 -25.06 -12.35
C LYS A 145 -9.32 -25.74 -11.52
N MET A 146 -10.41 -26.15 -12.18
CA MET A 146 -11.59 -26.72 -11.52
C MET A 146 -11.30 -28.06 -10.80
N GLU A 147 -10.22 -28.75 -11.13
CA GLU A 147 -9.72 -29.93 -10.44
C GLU A 147 -9.32 -29.70 -8.97
N TYR A 148 -9.07 -28.42 -8.60
CA TYR A 148 -8.80 -28.00 -7.23
C TYR A 148 -10.06 -27.66 -6.43
N LEU A 149 -11.25 -27.78 -7.03
CA LEU A 149 -12.51 -27.62 -6.32
C LEU A 149 -12.59 -28.62 -5.16
N GLY A 150 -12.85 -28.12 -3.96
CA GLY A 150 -12.97 -28.94 -2.76
C GLY A 150 -11.64 -29.26 -2.06
N TRP A 151 -10.50 -28.84 -2.62
CA TRP A 151 -9.21 -28.88 -1.93
C TRP A 151 -9.16 -27.86 -0.80
N TYR A 152 -8.15 -27.98 0.06
CA TYR A 152 -7.99 -27.20 1.27
C TYR A 152 -6.74 -26.34 1.22
N ILE A 153 -6.92 -25.06 1.55
CA ILE A 153 -5.83 -24.13 1.84
C ILE A 153 -5.65 -24.09 3.34
N THR A 154 -4.42 -24.34 3.78
CA THR A 154 -4.00 -24.21 5.18
C THR A 154 -3.03 -23.06 5.32
N ILE A 155 -3.26 -22.21 6.30
CA ILE A 155 -2.50 -21.00 6.58
C ILE A 155 -1.85 -21.18 7.95
N TYR A 156 -0.52 -21.07 8.00
CA TYR A 156 0.23 -20.99 9.24
C TYR A 156 0.71 -19.55 9.46
N VAL A 157 0.40 -18.98 10.61
CA VAL A 157 0.84 -17.63 11.00
C VAL A 157 2.23 -17.72 11.59
N HIS A 158 3.22 -17.18 10.88
CA HIS A 158 4.60 -17.18 11.32
C HIS A 158 4.90 -16.01 12.26
N ASP A 159 4.52 -14.80 11.85
CA ASP A 159 4.81 -13.56 12.55
C ASP A 159 3.71 -12.53 12.31
N LEU A 160 3.70 -11.45 13.08
CA LEU A 160 2.82 -10.30 12.92
C LEU A 160 3.65 -9.04 12.62
N SER A 161 3.52 -8.56 11.39
CA SER A 161 4.32 -7.46 10.86
C SER A 161 3.53 -6.14 10.84
N LYS A 162 4.24 -5.04 11.09
CA LYS A 162 3.70 -3.68 11.06
C LYS A 162 3.90 -3.07 9.69
N HIS A 163 2.82 -2.56 9.09
CA HIS A 163 2.86 -1.93 7.77
C HIS A 163 2.02 -0.65 7.72
N GLU A 164 2.46 0.32 6.93
CA GLU A 164 1.74 1.57 6.67
C GLU A 164 0.99 1.47 5.35
N PHE A 165 -0.18 0.83 5.32
CA PHE A 165 -0.91 0.63 4.06
C PHE A 165 -1.76 1.82 3.64
N VAL A 166 -2.32 2.56 4.61
CA VAL A 166 -3.33 3.60 4.34
C VAL A 166 -2.86 4.99 4.73
N VAL A 167 -2.23 5.13 5.89
CA VAL A 167 -1.78 6.41 6.43
C VAL A 167 -0.36 6.24 6.94
N ARG A 168 0.57 7.05 6.41
CA ARG A 168 1.95 7.09 6.89
C ARG A 168 1.99 7.34 8.40
N GLY A 169 2.87 6.67 9.14
CA GLY A 169 2.96 6.76 10.60
C GLY A 169 1.83 6.08 11.39
N VAL A 170 0.87 5.43 10.73
CA VAL A 170 -0.15 4.61 11.39
C VAL A 170 -0.02 3.18 10.89
N TYR A 171 0.39 2.28 11.79
CA TYR A 171 0.73 0.91 11.45
C TYR A 171 -0.48 -0.02 11.58
N ASP A 172 -0.85 -0.65 10.48
CA ASP A 172 -1.65 -1.87 10.48
C ASP A 172 -0.78 -3.05 10.96
N ILE A 173 -1.39 -3.97 11.70
CA ILE A 173 -0.77 -5.24 12.11
C ILE A 173 -1.41 -6.35 11.29
N VAL A 174 -0.61 -6.97 10.44
CA VAL A 174 -1.02 -8.05 9.52
C VAL A 174 -0.12 -9.26 9.67
N PRO A 175 -0.58 -10.47 9.31
CA PRO A 175 0.19 -11.68 9.52
C PRO A 175 1.14 -11.92 8.35
N ASP A 176 2.34 -12.36 8.69
CA ASP A 176 3.21 -13.07 7.78
C ASP A 176 2.89 -14.56 7.88
N ILE A 177 2.60 -15.17 6.74
CA ILE A 177 2.00 -16.49 6.65
C ILE A 177 2.77 -17.42 5.71
N TYR A 178 2.66 -18.71 6.00
CA TYR A 178 2.94 -19.79 5.06
C TYR A 178 1.63 -20.40 4.60
N ILE A 179 1.58 -20.78 3.33
CA ILE A 179 0.41 -21.37 2.70
C ILE A 179 0.75 -22.81 2.31
N MET A 180 -0.15 -23.72 2.62
CA MET A 180 -0.07 -25.13 2.22
C MET A 180 -1.34 -25.51 1.49
N LEU A 181 -1.22 -26.41 0.51
CA LEU A 181 -2.36 -26.91 -0.27
C LEU A 181 -2.45 -28.43 -0.13
N SER A 182 -3.66 -28.92 0.17
CA SER A 182 -3.92 -30.34 0.37
C SER A 182 -5.27 -30.76 -0.20
N LYS A 183 -5.39 -32.02 -0.62
CA LYS A 183 -6.65 -32.58 -1.11
C LYS A 183 -7.63 -32.87 0.02
N GLU A 184 -7.11 -33.29 1.18
CA GLU A 184 -7.88 -33.61 2.38
C GLU A 184 -7.69 -32.52 3.44
N GLU A 185 -8.71 -32.33 4.30
CA GLU A 185 -8.65 -31.38 5.41
C GLU A 185 -7.63 -31.90 6.45
N PRO A 186 -6.61 -31.11 6.84
CA PRO A 186 -5.73 -31.50 7.94
C PRO A 186 -6.52 -31.67 9.24
N VAL A 187 -6.25 -32.75 9.96
CA VAL A 187 -6.96 -33.10 11.21
C VAL A 187 -6.32 -32.48 12.45
N SER A 188 -5.09 -31.96 12.33
CA SER A 188 -4.38 -31.33 13.45
C SER A 188 -3.45 -30.22 12.96
N PRO A 189 -3.14 -29.22 13.81
CA PRO A 189 -2.24 -28.13 13.44
C PRO A 189 -0.81 -28.60 13.15
N ASN A 190 -0.37 -29.76 13.67
CA ASN A 190 0.98 -30.29 13.41
C ASN A 190 1.10 -31.03 12.08
N GLN A 191 -0.02 -31.48 11.51
CA GLN A 191 -0.04 -32.17 10.21
C GLN A 191 0.42 -31.26 9.06
N ILE A 192 0.43 -29.95 9.28
CA ILE A 192 0.85 -28.97 8.27
C ILE A 192 2.28 -29.19 7.75
N ASN A 193 3.15 -29.80 8.56
CA ASN A 193 4.53 -30.13 8.17
C ASN A 193 4.62 -31.26 7.13
N GLU A 194 3.53 -32.02 6.94
CA GLU A 194 3.42 -33.10 5.95
C GLU A 194 2.75 -32.60 4.66
N LEU A 195 2.18 -31.39 4.68
CA LEU A 195 1.51 -30.81 3.53
C LEU A 195 2.51 -30.14 2.58
N THR A 196 2.14 -30.06 1.31
CA THR A 196 2.94 -29.32 0.34
C THR A 196 2.84 -27.83 0.62
N LEU A 197 3.96 -27.24 1.03
CA LEU A 197 4.15 -25.79 1.10
C LEU A 197 4.02 -25.17 -0.28
N VAL A 198 3.46 -23.97 -0.33
CA VAL A 198 3.22 -23.25 -1.57
C VAL A 198 4.23 -22.13 -1.72
N CYS A 199 5.10 -22.22 -2.74
CA CYS A 199 5.98 -21.11 -3.07
C CYS A 199 5.21 -19.96 -3.73
N GLY A 200 5.64 -18.75 -3.42
CA GLY A 200 5.11 -17.54 -4.03
C GLY A 200 5.71 -17.28 -5.40
N ILE A 201 4.84 -16.75 -6.26
CA ILE A 201 5.18 -16.38 -7.63
C ILE A 201 5.55 -14.90 -7.65
N ILE A 202 6.84 -14.59 -7.72
CA ILE A 202 7.30 -13.22 -7.92
C ILE A 202 7.12 -12.88 -9.39
N ASN A 203 6.16 -11.99 -9.69
CA ASN A 203 6.21 -11.25 -10.96
C ASN A 203 7.32 -10.20 -10.83
N VAL A 204 8.38 -10.35 -11.61
CA VAL A 204 9.56 -9.48 -11.52
C VAL A 204 9.22 -8.08 -12.05
N TYR A 205 8.78 -7.17 -11.18
CA TYR A 205 8.47 -5.79 -11.56
C TYR A 205 9.72 -4.92 -11.84
N ASN A 206 10.93 -5.40 -11.56
CA ASN A 206 12.16 -4.58 -11.64
C ASN A 206 13.37 -5.29 -12.26
N GLY A 207 13.17 -6.23 -13.19
CA GLY A 207 14.27 -6.86 -13.94
C GLY A 207 15.27 -7.68 -13.11
N ARG A 208 15.10 -7.79 -11.78
CA ARG A 208 15.71 -8.83 -10.96
C ARG A 208 15.00 -10.14 -11.27
N LYS A 209 15.40 -10.76 -12.37
CA LYS A 209 15.24 -12.20 -12.51
C LYS A 209 15.77 -12.77 -11.21
N ASP A 210 14.91 -13.40 -10.41
CA ASP A 210 15.36 -14.54 -9.65
C ASP A 210 16.01 -15.42 -10.70
N LYS A 211 17.35 -15.35 -10.79
CA LYS A 211 18.05 -16.25 -11.68
C LYS A 211 17.64 -17.61 -11.13
N PRO A 212 17.06 -18.51 -11.92
CA PRO A 212 16.68 -19.85 -11.45
C PRO A 212 17.87 -20.71 -10.95
N GLY A 213 19.03 -20.12 -10.66
CA GLY A 213 20.30 -20.76 -10.41
C GLY A 213 20.84 -20.66 -8.98
N ASP A 214 20.17 -19.99 -8.04
CA ASP A 214 20.58 -20.07 -6.62
C ASP A 214 19.80 -21.12 -5.81
N GLY A 215 18.73 -21.68 -6.39
CA GLY A 215 17.91 -22.73 -5.79
C GLY A 215 16.97 -22.26 -4.68
N LYS A 216 16.92 -20.95 -4.40
CA LYS A 216 16.08 -20.40 -3.32
C LYS A 216 14.66 -20.08 -3.79
N ARG A 217 13.70 -20.17 -2.88
CA ARG A 217 12.27 -19.92 -3.14
C ARG A 217 11.64 -19.09 -2.04
N HIS A 218 10.63 -18.31 -2.41
CA HIS A 218 9.86 -17.51 -1.46
C HIS A 218 8.64 -18.31 -0.99
N TYR A 219 8.48 -18.49 0.31
CA TYR A 219 7.35 -19.24 0.89
C TYR A 219 6.50 -18.40 1.87
N ARG A 220 7.05 -17.27 2.32
CA ARG A 220 6.43 -16.36 3.26
C ARG A 220 5.71 -15.26 2.52
N TYR A 221 4.45 -15.07 2.89
CA TYR A 221 3.61 -14.02 2.36
C TYR A 221 3.21 -13.05 3.47
N THR A 222 3.11 -11.77 3.16
CA THR A 222 2.39 -10.81 4.00
C THR A 222 0.96 -10.74 3.50
N LEU A 223 -0.02 -11.05 4.36
CA LEU A 223 -1.43 -10.91 4.01
C LEU A 223 -1.85 -9.44 4.12
N MET A 224 -1.82 -8.72 3.00
CA MET A 224 -2.08 -7.27 2.90
C MET A 224 -3.60 -6.97 2.91
N GLU A 225 -4.27 -7.38 3.97
CA GLU A 225 -5.69 -7.13 4.18
C GLU A 225 -5.92 -6.33 5.47
N THR A 226 -6.68 -5.23 5.35
CA THR A 226 -7.00 -4.31 6.46
C THR A 226 -8.45 -4.50 6.96
N SER A 227 -9.04 -5.67 6.73
CA SER A 227 -10.42 -5.97 7.13
C SER A 227 -10.73 -7.45 7.30
N ASN A 228 -11.33 -7.80 8.43
CA ASN A 228 -11.88 -9.15 8.68
C ASN A 228 -13.06 -9.50 7.76
N ARG A 229 -13.68 -8.52 7.08
CA ARG A 229 -14.88 -8.75 6.25
C ARG A 229 -14.59 -9.54 4.98
N LYS A 230 -13.33 -9.58 4.55
CA LYS A 230 -12.91 -10.27 3.33
C LYS A 230 -12.45 -11.70 3.57
N TYR A 231 -12.58 -12.21 4.81
CA TYR A 231 -12.17 -13.57 5.14
C TYR A 231 -12.88 -14.59 4.25
N PRO A 232 -12.18 -15.65 3.81
CA PRO A 232 -12.79 -16.75 3.08
C PRO A 232 -13.95 -17.37 3.86
N LYS A 233 -15.04 -17.66 3.16
CA LYS A 233 -16.25 -18.22 3.78
C LYS A 233 -15.98 -19.63 4.30
N GLY A 234 -16.03 -19.80 5.62
CA GLY A 234 -15.85 -21.09 6.28
C GLY A 234 -14.40 -21.37 6.68
N ILE A 235 -13.55 -20.34 6.76
CA ILE A 235 -12.26 -20.45 7.43
C ILE A 235 -12.44 -20.86 8.90
N LYS A 236 -11.68 -21.86 9.32
CA LYS A 236 -11.72 -22.44 10.66
C LYS A 236 -10.34 -22.34 11.30
N TYR A 237 -10.33 -22.14 12.61
CA TYR A 237 -9.12 -22.25 13.42
C TYR A 237 -8.87 -23.73 13.76
N LEU A 238 -7.69 -24.23 13.42
CA LEU A 238 -7.30 -25.63 13.62
C LEU A 238 -6.51 -25.85 14.92
N GLY A 239 -5.87 -24.80 15.44
CA GLY A 239 -5.03 -24.85 16.64
C GLY A 239 -3.70 -24.14 16.43
N GLN A 240 -2.74 -24.36 17.34
CA GLN A 240 -1.39 -23.81 17.22
C GLN A 240 -0.39 -24.91 16.84
N CYS A 241 0.58 -24.57 15.99
CA CYS A 241 1.70 -25.45 15.66
C CYS A 241 3.00 -24.86 16.23
N ASP A 242 3.53 -25.48 17.29
CA ASP A 242 4.76 -24.99 17.93
C ASP A 242 6.03 -25.34 17.15
N ASN A 243 5.99 -26.40 16.36
CA ASN A 243 7.15 -27.00 15.69
C ASN A 243 6.96 -26.98 14.16
N PHE A 244 6.68 -25.81 13.59
CA PHE A 244 6.62 -25.65 12.15
C PHE A 244 7.99 -25.91 11.52
N VAL A 245 8.04 -26.75 10.49
CA VAL A 245 9.25 -27.11 9.77
C VAL A 245 9.41 -26.16 8.59
N TYR A 246 10.38 -25.25 8.70
CA TYR A 246 10.68 -24.28 7.66
C TYR A 246 11.40 -24.92 6.46
N PRO A 247 11.11 -24.49 5.22
CA PRO A 247 11.77 -25.02 4.03
C PRO A 247 13.26 -24.62 4.00
N GLU A 248 14.15 -25.59 3.75
CA GLU A 248 15.61 -25.36 3.75
C GLU A 248 16.07 -24.39 2.65
N ASN A 249 15.34 -24.33 1.55
CA ASN A 249 15.63 -23.48 0.40
C ASN A 249 14.90 -22.13 0.46
N GLU A 250 14.44 -21.70 1.63
CA GLU A 250 13.78 -20.39 1.75
C GLU A 250 14.73 -19.23 1.41
N ALA A 251 14.25 -18.31 0.58
CA ALA A 251 14.94 -17.07 0.27
C ALA A 251 15.09 -16.20 1.53
N SER A 252 16.24 -15.55 1.67
CA SER A 252 16.43 -14.58 2.76
C SER A 252 15.62 -13.33 2.47
N TYR A 253 14.71 -12.97 3.37
CA TYR A 253 14.00 -11.71 3.30
C TYR A 253 14.92 -10.62 3.88
N ASN A 254 15.48 -9.79 2.99
CA ASN A 254 15.88 -8.46 3.42
C ASN A 254 14.57 -7.69 3.66
N SER A 255 14.51 -6.95 4.76
CA SER A 255 13.34 -6.41 5.47
C SER A 255 12.20 -5.75 4.67
N ASP A 256 12.35 -5.57 3.36
CA ASP A 256 11.44 -4.78 2.53
C ASP A 256 10.82 -5.58 1.36
N LEU A 257 11.17 -6.86 1.21
CA LEU A 257 10.72 -7.73 0.10
C LEU A 257 9.91 -8.94 0.60
N HIS A 258 8.83 -8.67 1.33
CA HIS A 258 7.83 -9.70 1.62
C HIS A 258 6.89 -9.89 0.42
N MET A 259 6.51 -11.13 0.14
CA MET A 259 5.53 -11.39 -0.91
C MET A 259 4.14 -10.99 -0.44
N GLY A 260 3.63 -9.88 -0.96
CA GLY A 260 2.28 -9.46 -0.65
C GLY A 260 1.24 -10.40 -1.26
N CYS A 261 0.27 -10.86 -0.46
CA CYS A 261 -0.93 -11.56 -0.94
C CYS A 261 -2.21 -10.91 -0.40
N GLN A 262 -3.33 -11.11 -1.11
CA GLN A 262 -4.64 -10.61 -0.71
C GLN A 262 -5.69 -11.71 -0.90
N TRP A 263 -6.78 -11.65 -0.13
CA TRP A 263 -7.82 -12.69 -0.19
C TRP A 263 -8.44 -12.93 -1.57
N TRP A 264 -8.49 -11.91 -2.43
CA TRP A 264 -9.09 -12.04 -3.76
C TRP A 264 -8.22 -12.82 -4.74
N CYS A 265 -6.90 -12.92 -4.50
CA CYS A 265 -5.96 -13.66 -5.33
C CYS A 265 -5.39 -14.92 -4.67
N ILE A 266 -5.53 -15.08 -3.35
CA ILE A 266 -4.88 -16.15 -2.58
C ILE A 266 -5.19 -17.57 -3.10
N GLU A 267 -6.41 -17.86 -3.57
CA GLU A 267 -6.74 -19.20 -4.08
C GLU A 267 -5.99 -19.48 -5.38
N ASN A 268 -5.93 -18.49 -6.28
CA ASN A 268 -5.18 -18.59 -7.53
C ASN A 268 -3.67 -18.69 -7.28
N ASP A 269 -3.15 -17.87 -6.37
CA ASP A 269 -1.72 -17.87 -6.03
C ASP A 269 -1.33 -19.18 -5.33
N ALA A 270 -2.20 -19.70 -4.45
CA ALA A 270 -2.00 -20.98 -3.78
C ALA A 270 -1.93 -22.15 -4.78
N ILE A 271 -2.85 -22.20 -5.73
CA ILE A 271 -2.89 -23.25 -6.76
C ILE A 271 -1.65 -23.16 -7.66
N ARG A 272 -1.33 -21.97 -8.17
CA ARG A 272 -0.20 -21.81 -9.09
C ARG A 272 1.13 -22.10 -8.40
N GLY A 273 1.31 -21.65 -7.16
CA GLY A 273 2.50 -21.94 -6.38
C GLY A 273 2.64 -23.43 -6.04
N TYR A 274 1.52 -24.13 -5.78
CA TYR A 274 1.52 -25.58 -5.59
C TYR A 274 1.94 -26.33 -6.86
N GLU A 275 1.42 -25.94 -8.03
CA GLU A 275 1.84 -26.52 -9.30
C GLU A 275 3.32 -26.25 -9.60
N LEU A 276 3.82 -25.07 -9.26
CA LEU A 276 5.24 -24.71 -9.40
C LEU A 276 6.13 -25.58 -8.49
N GLU A 277 5.67 -25.93 -7.29
CA GLU A 277 6.34 -26.89 -6.41
C GLU A 277 6.40 -28.29 -6.99
N LEU A 278 5.30 -28.78 -7.57
CA LEU A 278 5.25 -30.14 -8.12
C LEU A 278 5.99 -30.29 -9.46
N TYR A 279 5.87 -29.31 -10.34
CA TYR A 279 6.27 -29.45 -11.74
C TYR A 279 7.42 -28.54 -12.17
N GLY A 280 7.81 -27.58 -11.31
CA GLY A 280 8.73 -26.52 -11.71
C GLY A 280 8.11 -25.54 -12.71
N TRP A 281 8.93 -24.60 -13.18
CA TRP A 281 8.51 -23.58 -14.15
C TRP A 281 8.16 -24.22 -15.50
N LYS A 282 6.97 -23.93 -16.02
CA LYS A 282 6.52 -24.37 -17.34
C LYS A 282 6.76 -23.28 -18.38
N GLU A 283 6.90 -23.70 -19.64
CA GLU A 283 7.03 -22.78 -20.76
C GLU A 283 5.70 -22.00 -20.94
N GLY A 284 5.71 -20.70 -20.63
CA GLY A 284 4.52 -19.83 -20.71
C GLY A 284 4.06 -19.23 -19.38
N ASP A 285 4.65 -19.63 -18.24
CA ASP A 285 4.40 -18.94 -16.97
C ASP A 285 4.85 -17.48 -17.04
N PRO A 286 4.06 -16.52 -16.50
CA PRO A 286 4.46 -15.12 -16.46
C PRO A 286 5.77 -15.00 -15.69
N ARG A 287 6.76 -14.40 -16.38
CA ARG A 287 8.09 -14.07 -15.84
C ARG A 287 8.06 -12.73 -15.13
#